data_AF-A0A239JNM4-F1
#
_entry.id   AF-A0A239JNM4-F1
#
_cell.length_a   1.000
_cell.length_b   1.000
_cell.length_c   1.000
_cell.angle_alpha   90.00
_cell.angle_beta   90.00
_cell.angle_gamma   90.00
#
_symmetry.space_group_name_H-M   'P 1'
#
loop_
_entity.id
_entity.type
_entity.pdbx_description
1 polymer ?
#
loop_
_entity_poly.entity_id
_entity_poly.type
_entity_poly.pdbx_seq_one_letter_code
_entity_poly.pdbx_strand_id
1 'polypeptide(L)'
;MHAEITAYRGRLVIALLTKRSIQGEVTTSEDSPRFPGQIIHDTAQYLGISNEALRLLRKLKPSGEDVGDLNWFMNDKGKSVFFWRGGRYAIFSPEYCIAAKDFGIRDYITIPNKVPRGAQEQLDAMPRVHKPRVGLLTRMAL
;
A
#
# COMPACT_ATOMS: atom_id res chain seq x y z
N MET A 1 11.27 -9.58 2.87
CA MET A 1 10.19 -8.56 2.87
C MET A 1 10.09 -7.96 1.48
N HIS A 2 8.87 -7.77 0.97
CA HIS A 2 8.63 -7.31 -0.41
C HIS A 2 7.93 -5.96 -0.50
N ALA A 3 7.20 -5.54 0.54
CA ALA A 3 6.62 -4.22 0.60
C ALA A 3 6.68 -3.64 2.01
N GLU A 4 6.67 -2.31 2.08
CA GLU A 4 6.66 -1.54 3.31
C GLU A 4 5.55 -0.50 3.28
N ILE A 5 4.85 -0.34 4.40
CA ILE A 5 3.87 0.73 4.63
C ILE A 5 4.38 1.65 5.73
N THR A 6 4.74 2.85 5.34
CA THR A 6 5.17 3.94 6.21
C THR A 6 4.13 5.06 6.22
N ALA A 7 4.31 6.05 7.09
CA ALA A 7 3.42 7.20 7.14
C ALA A 7 4.20 8.51 7.21
N TYR A 8 3.73 9.48 6.44
CA TYR A 8 4.28 10.83 6.43
C TYR A 8 3.17 11.85 6.24
N ARG A 9 3.16 12.90 7.06
CA ARG A 9 2.18 14.00 6.99
C ARG A 9 0.71 13.53 6.90
N GLY A 10 0.35 12.49 7.67
CA GLY A 10 -1.02 11.94 7.70
C GLY A 10 -1.40 11.13 6.45
N ARG A 11 -0.42 10.76 5.62
CA ARG A 11 -0.59 9.91 4.44
C ARG A 11 0.06 8.55 4.67
N LEU A 12 -0.56 7.52 4.10
CA LEU A 12 0.05 6.21 3.93
C LEU A 12 1.00 6.26 2.75
N VAL A 13 2.20 5.72 2.92
CA VAL A 13 3.20 5.58 1.86
C VAL A 13 3.51 4.10 1.74
N ILE A 14 3.11 3.50 0.62
CA ILE A 14 3.34 2.09 0.30
C ILE A 14 4.48 2.02 -0.71
N ALA A 15 5.49 1.22 -0.42
CA ALA A 15 6.62 0.98 -1.30
C ALA A 15 6.80 -0.52 -1.54
N LEU A 16 6.73 -0.94 -2.80
CA LEU A 16 7.14 -2.27 -3.23
C LEU A 16 8.66 -2.28 -3.43
N LEU A 17 9.34 -3.21 -2.76
CA LEU A 17 10.80 -3.33 -2.76
C LEU A 17 11.32 -4.17 -3.93
N THR A 18 10.52 -5.10 -4.45
CA THR A 18 10.84 -5.87 -5.65
C THR A 18 10.47 -5.12 -6.94
N LYS A 19 11.12 -5.48 -8.05
CA LYS A 19 10.81 -5.00 -9.41
C LYS A 19 10.07 -6.04 -10.25
N ARG A 20 10.02 -7.30 -9.80
CA ARG A 20 9.46 -8.42 -10.54
C ARG A 20 8.60 -9.27 -9.63
N SER A 21 7.61 -9.92 -10.23
CA SER A 21 6.77 -10.90 -9.57
C SER A 21 7.63 -12.09 -9.14
N ILE A 22 7.38 -12.58 -7.93
CA ILE A 22 8.00 -13.79 -7.39
C ILE A 22 6.87 -14.74 -7.05
N GLN A 23 6.87 -15.90 -7.68
CA GLN A 23 5.77 -16.86 -7.59
C GLN A 23 5.45 -17.21 -6.14
N GLY A 24 4.20 -16.99 -5.73
CA GLY A 24 3.71 -17.29 -4.39
C GLY A 24 4.08 -16.28 -3.30
N GLU A 25 4.85 -15.23 -3.62
CA GLU A 25 5.27 -14.23 -2.64
C GLU A 25 4.70 -12.85 -2.97
N VAL A 26 4.84 -12.43 -4.23
CA VAL A 26 4.46 -11.08 -4.66
C VAL A 26 4.12 -11.05 -6.15
N THR A 27 3.05 -10.34 -6.48
CA THR A 27 2.65 -10.05 -7.87
C THR A 27 2.72 -8.55 -8.09
N THR A 28 3.35 -8.12 -9.18
CA THR A 28 3.47 -6.70 -9.54
C THR A 28 2.87 -6.38 -10.89
N SER A 29 2.28 -5.19 -11.03
CA SER A 29 1.82 -4.68 -12.33
C SER A 29 2.98 -4.31 -13.27
N GLU A 30 4.21 -4.16 -12.75
CA GLU A 30 5.39 -3.76 -13.54
C GLU A 30 5.76 -4.81 -14.60
N ASP A 31 5.56 -6.10 -14.30
CA ASP A 31 5.77 -7.21 -15.25
C ASP A 31 4.49 -7.96 -15.62
N SER A 32 3.34 -7.50 -15.11
CA SER A 32 2.00 -7.96 -15.48
C SER A 32 1.10 -6.76 -15.81
N PRO A 33 1.25 -6.15 -17.00
CA PRO A 33 0.63 -4.85 -17.32
C PRO A 33 -0.90 -4.88 -17.39
N ARG A 34 -1.53 -6.06 -17.42
CA ARG A 34 -2.99 -6.20 -17.35
C ARG A 34 -3.53 -6.17 -15.92
N PHE A 35 -2.64 -6.24 -14.92
CA PHE A 35 -3.00 -6.27 -13.51
C PHE A 35 -2.90 -4.84 -12.92
N PRO A 36 -3.96 -4.30 -12.30
CA PRO A 36 -4.04 -2.86 -11.96
C PRO A 36 -3.30 -2.45 -10.68
N GLY A 37 -2.52 -3.34 -10.07
CA GLY A 37 -1.92 -3.09 -8.76
C GLY A 37 -0.86 -4.08 -8.36
N GLN A 38 -0.67 -4.23 -7.05
CA GLN A 38 0.36 -5.08 -6.46
C GLN A 38 -0.27 -5.99 -5.40
N ILE A 39 0.21 -7.22 -5.27
CA ILE A 39 -0.26 -8.20 -4.25
C ILE A 39 0.94 -8.73 -3.47
N ILE A 40 0.82 -8.79 -2.14
CA ILE A 40 1.68 -9.56 -1.24
C ILE A 40 0.91 -10.80 -0.78
N HIS A 41 1.42 -12.00 -1.05
CA HIS A 41 0.70 -13.27 -0.84
C HIS A 41 0.89 -13.91 0.55
N ASP A 42 1.82 -13.41 1.37
CA ASP A 42 1.97 -13.77 2.78
C ASP A 42 2.45 -12.53 3.56
N THR A 43 1.50 -11.77 4.10
CA THR A 43 1.82 -10.50 4.76
C THR A 43 2.60 -10.69 6.07
N ALA A 44 2.48 -11.85 6.72
CA ALA A 44 3.26 -12.17 7.92
C ALA A 44 4.76 -12.22 7.65
N GLN A 45 5.16 -12.60 6.43
CA GLN A 45 6.55 -12.74 6.02
C GLN A 45 7.05 -11.57 5.15
N TYR A 46 6.15 -10.96 4.38
CA TYR A 46 6.56 -10.08 3.28
C TYR A 46 6.05 -8.65 3.37
N LEU A 47 5.17 -8.31 4.31
CA LEU A 47 4.66 -6.95 4.49
C LEU A 47 5.17 -6.32 5.78
N GLY A 48 5.99 -5.27 5.64
CA GLY A 48 6.40 -4.42 6.75
C GLY A 48 5.43 -3.26 6.96
N ILE A 49 5.04 -2.98 8.20
CA ILE A 49 4.19 -1.83 8.54
C ILE A 49 4.77 -1.08 9.75
N SER A 50 4.92 0.23 9.61
CA SER A 50 5.30 1.10 10.73
C SER A 50 4.11 1.37 11.67
N ASN A 51 4.39 1.67 12.94
CA ASN A 51 3.34 1.98 13.92
C ASN A 51 2.48 3.20 13.51
N GLU A 52 3.09 4.18 12.85
CA GLU A 52 2.44 5.38 12.33
C GLU A 52 1.48 5.04 11.19
N ALA A 53 1.93 4.22 10.24
CA ALA A 53 1.07 3.71 9.18
C ALA A 53 -0.09 2.87 9.73
N LEU A 54 0.20 1.98 10.69
CA LEU A 54 -0.81 1.16 11.33
C LEU A 54 -1.92 2.00 11.97
N ARG A 55 -1.57 3.12 12.62
CA ARG A 55 -2.56 4.07 13.17
C ARG A 55 -3.44 4.70 12.09
N LEU A 56 -2.91 4.92 10.89
CA LEU A 56 -3.69 5.46 9.76
C LEU A 56 -4.57 4.37 9.11
N LEU A 57 -4.02 3.17 8.89
CA LEU A 57 -4.76 2.03 8.34
C LEU A 57 -5.98 1.69 9.20
N ARG A 58 -5.86 1.75 10.53
CA ARG A 58 -6.98 1.55 11.48
C ARG A 58 -8.11 2.58 11.36
N LYS A 59 -7.88 3.72 10.70
CA LYS A 59 -8.89 4.77 10.48
C LYS A 59 -9.60 4.61 9.14
N LEU A 60 -9.12 3.74 8.26
CA LEU A 60 -9.77 3.49 6.98
C LEU A 60 -11.14 2.88 7.24
N LYS A 61 -12.14 3.42 6.55
CA LYS A 61 -13.50 2.88 6.58
C LYS A 61 -13.65 1.92 5.40
N PRO A 62 -13.94 0.64 5.64
CA PRO A 62 -14.35 -0.28 4.59
C PRO A 62 -15.54 0.28 3.81
N SER A 63 -15.51 0.10 2.49
CA SER A 63 -16.63 0.40 1.59
C SER A 63 -17.65 -0.75 1.56
N GLY A 64 -18.74 -0.57 0.82
CA GLY A 64 -19.68 -1.68 0.54
C GLY A 64 -19.18 -2.63 -0.57
N GLU A 65 -18.09 -2.28 -1.25
CA GLU A 65 -17.59 -3.00 -2.43
C GLU A 65 -16.57 -4.07 -2.05
N ASP A 66 -16.59 -5.21 -2.77
CA ASP A 66 -15.64 -6.30 -2.53
C ASP A 66 -14.19 -5.94 -2.93
N VAL A 67 -14.03 -4.90 -3.75
CA VAL A 67 -12.73 -4.44 -4.24
C VAL A 67 -12.59 -2.93 -4.04
N GLY A 68 -11.54 -2.53 -3.32
CA GLY A 68 -11.14 -1.14 -3.14
C GLY A 68 -9.75 -0.81 -3.70
N ASP A 69 -9.27 0.38 -3.36
CA ASP A 69 -7.88 0.79 -3.53
C ASP A 69 -6.95 -0.06 -2.67
N LEU A 70 -7.39 -0.46 -1.48
CA LEU A 70 -6.70 -1.39 -0.58
C LEU A 70 -7.60 -2.57 -0.25
N ASN A 71 -7.07 -3.78 -0.39
CA ASN A 71 -7.75 -5.02 0.00
C ASN A 71 -6.85 -5.81 0.93
N TRP A 72 -7.41 -6.40 1.99
CA TRP A 72 -6.68 -7.27 2.90
C TRP A 72 -7.53 -8.46 3.33
N PHE A 73 -7.26 -9.61 2.74
CA PHE A 73 -8.11 -10.81 2.83
C PHE A 73 -7.26 -12.06 3.06
N MET A 74 -7.91 -13.20 3.24
CA MET A 74 -7.24 -14.50 3.36
C MET A 74 -7.32 -15.23 2.02
N ASN A 75 -6.23 -15.84 1.55
CA ASN A 75 -6.30 -16.75 0.41
C ASN A 75 -6.80 -18.14 0.83
N ASP A 76 -7.00 -19.00 -0.17
CA ASP A 76 -7.41 -20.40 -0.05
C ASP A 76 -6.46 -21.27 0.80
N LYS A 77 -5.20 -20.84 0.94
CA LYS A 77 -4.18 -21.49 1.78
C LYS A 77 -4.12 -20.95 3.21
N GLY A 78 -5.08 -20.09 3.60
CA GLY A 78 -5.12 -19.51 4.94
C GLY A 78 -4.01 -18.50 5.21
N LYS A 79 -3.44 -17.88 4.18
CA LYS A 79 -2.45 -16.79 4.31
C LYS A 79 -3.11 -15.44 4.13
N SER A 80 -2.68 -14.48 4.94
CA SER A 80 -3.06 -13.08 4.80
C SER A 80 -2.44 -12.48 3.54
N VAL A 81 -3.28 -11.87 2.70
CA VAL A 81 -2.92 -11.28 1.42
C VAL A 81 -3.27 -9.80 1.43
N PHE A 82 -2.32 -8.95 1.02
CA PHE A 82 -2.54 -7.51 0.92
C PHE A 82 -2.39 -7.06 -0.52
N PHE A 83 -3.38 -6.31 -1.01
CA PHE A 83 -3.38 -5.69 -2.33
C PHE A 83 -3.50 -4.18 -2.21
N TRP A 84 -2.83 -3.48 -3.12
CA TRP A 84 -3.15 -2.09 -3.41
C TRP A 84 -3.19 -1.81 -4.90
N ARG A 85 -4.08 -0.89 -5.28
CA ARG A 85 -4.16 -0.35 -6.64
C ARG A 85 -3.07 0.71 -6.86
N GLY A 86 -2.56 0.78 -8.08
CA GLY A 86 -1.57 1.77 -8.49
C GLY A 86 -0.16 1.18 -8.59
N GLY A 87 0.83 2.06 -8.71
CA GLY A 87 2.20 1.68 -9.01
C GLY A 87 2.97 1.08 -7.83
N ARG A 88 4.24 0.76 -8.12
CA ARG A 88 5.24 0.28 -7.17
C ARG A 88 5.34 1.15 -5.90
N TYR A 89 5.21 2.46 -6.07
CA TYR A 89 5.15 3.42 -4.98
C TYR A 89 3.76 4.05 -5.00
N ALA A 90 3.06 4.06 -3.87
CA ALA A 90 1.71 4.60 -3.79
C ALA A 90 1.55 5.44 -2.52
N ILE A 91 0.86 6.56 -2.65
CA ILE A 91 0.58 7.47 -1.55
C ILE A 91 -0.93 7.58 -1.42
N PHE A 92 -1.46 7.23 -0.25
CA PHE A 92 -2.88 7.29 0.04
C PHE A 92 -3.19 8.26 1.16
N SER A 93 -4.22 9.06 0.92
CA SER A 93 -4.87 9.86 1.95
C SER A 93 -5.94 8.99 2.61
N PRO A 94 -5.90 8.73 3.94
CA PRO A 94 -6.89 7.89 4.60
C PRO A 94 -8.34 8.34 4.39
N GLU A 95 -8.57 9.62 4.13
CA GLU A 95 -9.91 10.18 3.90
C GLU A 95 -10.50 9.83 2.51
N TYR A 96 -9.66 9.46 1.54
CA TYR A 96 -10.08 9.18 0.16
C TYR A 96 -9.74 7.76 -0.30
N CYS A 97 -8.94 7.04 0.47
CA CYS A 97 -8.59 5.67 0.22
C CYS A 97 -9.82 4.78 0.44
N ILE A 98 -10.28 4.12 -0.63
CA ILE A 98 -11.41 3.19 -0.55
C ILE A 98 -10.85 1.83 -0.14
N ALA A 99 -11.15 1.36 1.07
CA ALA A 99 -10.83 0.00 1.48
C ALA A 99 -11.96 -0.95 1.05
N ALA A 100 -11.65 -2.19 0.64
CA ALA A 100 -12.70 -3.20 0.40
C ALA A 100 -13.54 -3.46 1.66
N LYS A 101 -14.73 -3.99 1.44
CA LYS A 101 -15.70 -4.39 2.46
C LYS A 101 -15.11 -5.24 3.57
N ASP A 102 -14.28 -6.24 3.23
CA ASP A 102 -13.67 -7.15 4.21
C ASP A 102 -12.28 -6.72 4.66
N PHE A 103 -11.93 -5.44 4.44
CA PHE A 103 -10.64 -4.90 4.85
C PHE A 103 -10.50 -4.93 6.37
N GLY A 104 -9.52 -5.69 6.84
CA GLY A 104 -9.11 -5.74 8.23
C GLY A 104 -7.59 -5.84 8.32
N ILE A 105 -7.01 -5.27 9.37
CA ILE A 105 -5.58 -5.44 9.64
C ILE A 105 -5.33 -6.89 10.03
N ARG A 106 -4.41 -7.57 9.35
CA ARG A 106 -4.04 -8.97 9.60
C ARG A 106 -2.55 -9.09 9.96
N ASP A 107 -1.90 -10.20 9.64
CA ASP A 107 -0.49 -10.44 9.95
C ASP A 107 0.44 -9.46 9.23
N TYR A 108 1.45 -8.92 9.92
CA TYR A 108 2.49 -8.07 9.33
C TYR A 108 3.76 -8.08 10.20
N ILE A 109 4.86 -7.60 9.63
CA ILE A 109 6.11 -7.35 10.35
C ILE A 109 6.15 -5.89 10.76
N THR A 110 6.44 -5.60 12.03
CA THR A 110 6.61 -4.21 12.48
C THR A 110 7.96 -3.67 12.02
N ILE A 111 7.98 -2.50 11.40
CA ILE A 111 9.20 -1.83 10.90
C ILE A 111 9.32 -0.39 11.44
N PRO A 112 10.53 0.21 11.44
CA PRO A 112 10.67 1.64 11.71
C PRO A 112 10.01 2.48 10.60
N ASN A 113 9.55 3.69 10.93
CA ASN A 113 8.93 4.62 9.99
C ASN A 113 9.95 5.33 9.08
N LYS A 114 10.70 4.56 8.27
CA LYS A 114 11.70 5.08 7.33
C LYS A 114 11.06 5.39 5.98
N VAL A 115 10.39 6.53 5.89
CA VAL A 115 9.67 6.95 4.66
C VAL A 115 10.68 7.15 3.52
N PRO A 116 10.45 6.61 2.31
CA PRO A 116 11.32 6.85 1.15
C PRO A 116 11.47 8.35 0.84
N ARG A 117 12.71 8.80 0.59
CA ARG A 117 13.04 10.22 0.39
C ARG A 117 12.19 10.88 -0.72
N GLY A 118 12.01 10.22 -1.86
CA GLY A 118 11.19 10.76 -2.94
C GLY A 118 9.72 10.97 -2.55
N ALA A 119 9.17 10.12 -1.67
CA ALA A 119 7.82 10.30 -1.14
C ALA A 119 7.75 11.48 -0.15
N GLN A 120 8.80 11.69 0.66
CA GLN A 120 8.89 12.86 1.55
C GLN A 120 8.91 14.15 0.73
N GLU A 121 9.82 14.24 -0.26
CA GLU A 121 9.97 15.41 -1.12
C GLU A 121 8.67 15.74 -1.88
N GLN A 122 8.01 14.72 -2.44
CA GLN A 122 6.71 14.88 -3.11
C GLN A 122 5.65 15.43 -2.14
N LEU A 123 5.52 14.86 -0.94
CA LEU A 123 4.55 15.31 0.06
C LEU A 123 4.87 16.67 0.65
N ASP A 124 6.15 17.05 0.70
CA ASP A 124 6.59 18.35 1.19
C ASP A 124 6.34 19.48 0.21
N ALA A 125 6.44 19.20 -1.09
CA ALA A 125 6.05 20.12 -2.15
C ALA A 125 4.52 20.37 -2.21
N MET A 126 3.70 19.51 -1.59
CA MET A 126 2.25 19.68 -1.58
C MET A 126 1.81 20.68 -0.49
N PRO A 127 0.92 21.65 -0.82
CA PRO A 127 0.32 22.52 0.17
C PRO A 127 -0.33 21.69 1.28
N ARG A 128 -0.17 22.07 2.55
CA ARG A 128 -0.75 21.32 3.70
C ARG A 128 -2.27 21.11 3.60
N VAL A 129 -2.96 21.94 2.80
CA VAL A 129 -4.40 21.90 2.58
C VAL A 129 -4.79 21.03 1.36
N HIS A 130 -3.82 20.61 0.54
CA HIS A 130 -4.09 19.82 -0.65
C HIS A 130 -4.34 18.35 -0.29
N LYS A 131 -5.56 17.90 -0.63
CA LYS A 131 -6.09 16.57 -0.35
C LYS A 131 -6.35 15.86 -1.69
N PRO A 132 -5.32 15.27 -2.32
CA PRO A 132 -5.51 14.59 -3.60
C PRO A 132 -6.43 13.38 -3.40
N ARG A 133 -7.40 13.21 -4.30
CA ARG A 133 -8.45 12.18 -4.21
C ARG A 133 -7.93 10.77 -4.52
N VAL A 134 -7.03 10.55 -5.49
CA VAL A 134 -6.40 9.24 -5.78
C VAL A 134 -5.08 9.44 -6.56
N GLY A 135 -4.09 8.57 -6.30
CA GLY A 135 -3.06 8.09 -7.25
C GLY A 135 -2.28 9.12 -8.07
N LEU A 136 -1.19 9.65 -7.51
CA LEU A 136 -0.21 10.42 -8.27
C LEU A 136 1.14 9.70 -8.25
N LEU A 137 1.40 8.90 -9.29
CA LEU A 137 2.72 8.72 -9.86
C LEU A 137 2.61 8.60 -11.39
N THR A 138 2.75 9.74 -12.06
CA THR A 138 3.34 9.79 -13.39
C THR A 138 4.84 9.56 -13.23
N ARG A 139 5.35 8.53 -13.92
CA ARG A 139 6.76 8.26 -14.27
C ARG A 139 7.78 9.25 -13.70
N MET A 140 8.57 8.84 -12.71
CA MET A 140 9.93 9.34 -12.56
C MET A 140 10.89 8.23 -13.00
N ALA A 141 11.50 8.45 -14.16
CA ALA A 141 12.71 7.73 -14.54
C ALA A 141 13.80 8.05 -13.50
N LEU A 142 14.47 7.01 -13.01
CA LEU A 142 15.80 7.13 -12.42
C LEU A 142 16.81 7.31 -13.54
#